data_AF-K9EMV3-F1
#
_entry.id   AF-K9EMV3-F1
#
_cell.length_a   1.000
_cell.length_b   1.000
_cell.length_c   1.000
_cell.angle_alpha   90.00
_cell.angle_beta   90.00
_cell.angle_gamma   90.00
#
_symmetry.space_group_name_H-M   'P 1'
#
loop_
_entity.id
_entity.type
_entity.pdbx_description
1 polymer ?
#
loop_
_entity_poly.entity_id
_entity_poly.type
_entity_poly.pdbx_seq_one_letter_code
_entity_poly.pdbx_strand_id
1 'polypeptide(L)'
;MQLPTYLFRFGLGFVLLAFVACGDNDTPPEVDSPEVEPPVVTPPEGPYEYDDDLDYDSEAFLKAYKGTPYKGPHHVPGTLEAEDFDEGAQNVAYYESDTKPADVGYRGAHAVDVRADGNASGGYYIGDVQPGEWMCYTIEVDEDGAYSIDTYCVKGDGSEGSFYFEVDGRGASRGIAMPLGGWTDFIHKATVGNIQLTKGKHVLKYFGSTPGNIDKFVFRRTGKLEDLSNSFTYPVTKSMSNPLFTGFDSPMYNSWLKGPLYTADASAHVWNIDGKEVLYVYASHDMEPALGCDRMDRYHVFSTEDMVNWTDHGEIMNAATVRKHAGWGCDGFMWAPDCVYNPANQTYYFYFPHPSNAANWNSTWRVGVATSKYPNKEFRVVSYVEGMPAEIDPCVFIDDDGQPYIYNGGGGKCYGGKLRKDDWTKLDGAVKPMTGLNDFHEAAWVHKRNGVYYLSYADNNPGANRLNYATSDSPLGPWKYQGIYLGPTTCDTSHGSIVEYKGEWYAFYHTSDVSGQGNLRSVCVDKLYYNPDGTIQMVKQTRGQK
;
A
#
# COMPACT_ATOMS: atom_id res chain seq x y z
N MET A 1 5.20 30.66 72.81
CA MET A 1 5.41 29.20 72.92
C MET A 1 5.60 28.69 71.50
N GLN A 2 6.84 28.28 71.19
CA GLN A 2 7.33 27.84 69.88
C GLN A 2 6.71 26.49 69.47
N LEU A 3 6.45 26.33 68.17
CA LEU A 3 6.79 25.11 67.41
C LEU A 3 6.93 25.46 65.91
N PRO A 4 7.80 24.76 65.16
CA PRO A 4 8.43 25.29 63.95
C PRO A 4 7.87 24.71 62.64
N THR A 5 8.24 25.40 61.57
CA THR A 5 8.16 25.05 60.14
C THR A 5 8.82 23.71 59.79
N TYR A 6 8.21 22.95 58.89
CA TYR A 6 8.91 22.24 57.81
C TYR A 6 8.06 22.21 56.52
N LEU A 7 8.77 22.45 55.42
CA LEU A 7 8.30 22.60 54.04
C LEU A 7 7.61 21.34 53.50
N PHE A 8 6.53 21.54 52.73
CA PHE A 8 6.26 20.74 51.54
C PHE A 8 5.97 21.68 50.37
N ARG A 9 6.83 21.60 49.34
CA ARG A 9 6.68 22.32 48.07
C ARG A 9 5.46 21.75 47.33
N PHE A 10 4.43 22.55 47.10
CA PHE A 10 3.51 22.33 46.00
C PHE A 10 4.12 22.97 44.75
N GLY A 11 4.72 22.15 43.90
CA GLY A 11 5.03 22.54 42.52
C GLY A 11 3.78 22.35 41.67
N LEU A 12 3.19 23.44 41.19
CA LEU A 12 2.41 23.41 39.96
C LEU A 12 3.41 23.09 38.82
N GLY A 13 3.32 21.89 38.26
CA GLY A 13 4.00 21.52 37.04
C GLY A 13 2.97 21.22 35.96
N PHE A 14 2.69 22.20 35.09
CA PHE A 14 2.16 21.90 33.76
C PHE A 14 3.18 21.01 33.06
N VAL A 15 2.80 19.76 32.73
CA VAL A 15 3.60 18.92 31.84
C VAL A 15 3.35 19.40 30.43
N LEU A 16 4.29 20.22 29.95
CA LEU A 16 4.51 20.51 28.55
C LEU A 16 4.97 19.18 27.91
N LEU A 17 4.21 18.62 26.97
CA LEU A 17 4.73 17.57 26.09
C LEU A 17 5.83 18.20 25.24
N ALA A 18 7.08 17.94 25.60
CA ALA A 18 8.22 18.21 24.73
C ALA A 18 8.22 17.15 23.63
N PHE A 19 7.87 17.55 22.40
CA PHE A 19 8.36 16.86 21.22
C PHE A 19 9.89 16.89 21.29
N VAL A 20 10.52 15.72 21.33
CA VAL A 20 11.96 15.61 21.12
C VAL A 20 12.19 15.87 19.63
N ALA A 21 12.47 17.14 19.32
CA ALA A 21 13.26 17.48 18.15
C ALA A 21 14.67 16.92 18.40
N CYS A 22 15.11 15.96 17.59
CA CYS A 22 16.53 15.65 17.50
C CYS A 22 17.24 16.88 16.95
N GLY A 23 17.98 17.56 17.83
CA GLY A 23 18.89 18.62 17.44
C GLY A 23 20.09 18.04 16.69
N ASP A 24 20.47 18.73 15.62
CA ASP A 24 21.73 18.56 14.91
C ASP A 24 22.91 18.58 15.87
N ASN A 25 23.65 17.46 15.93
CA ASN A 25 25.11 17.37 16.04
C ASN A 25 25.47 15.90 16.30
N ASP A 26 25.48 15.11 15.23
CA ASP A 26 26.35 13.95 15.03
C ASP A 26 25.90 13.30 13.71
N THR A 27 26.44 13.79 12.60
CA THR A 27 26.28 13.12 11.31
C THR A 27 27.02 11.78 11.43
N PRO A 28 26.34 10.62 11.34
CA PRO A 28 27.04 9.36 11.20
C PRO A 28 27.86 9.42 9.90
N PRO A 29 29.07 8.83 9.84
CA PRO A 29 29.77 8.75 8.57
C PRO A 29 28.87 8.05 7.55
N GLU A 30 28.76 8.62 6.34
CA GLU A 30 28.19 7.93 5.19
C GLU A 30 28.89 6.58 5.08
N VAL A 31 28.17 5.51 5.43
CA VAL A 31 28.59 4.16 5.10
C VAL A 31 28.16 4.01 3.65
N ASP A 32 29.12 4.14 2.73
CA ASP A 32 28.92 3.76 1.34
C ASP A 32 28.34 2.34 1.34
N SER A 33 27.07 2.23 0.95
CA SER A 33 26.46 0.94 0.69
C SER A 33 27.28 0.29 -0.41
N PRO A 34 27.67 -0.99 -0.29
CA PRO A 34 28.49 -1.64 -1.29
C PRO A 34 27.84 -1.46 -2.66
N GLU A 35 28.62 -0.94 -3.60
CA GLU A 35 28.23 -0.69 -4.99
C GLU A 35 27.94 -2.07 -5.63
N VAL A 36 26.68 -2.48 -5.57
CA VAL A 36 26.21 -3.68 -6.28
C VAL A 36 25.96 -3.24 -7.71
N GLU A 37 26.81 -3.66 -8.64
CA GLU A 37 26.54 -3.45 -10.07
C GLU A 37 25.16 -4.03 -10.42
N PRO A 38 24.34 -3.31 -11.21
CA PRO A 38 23.04 -3.83 -11.62
C PRO A 38 23.21 -5.16 -12.34
N PRO A 39 22.40 -6.19 -12.03
CA PRO A 39 22.41 -7.40 -12.83
C PRO A 39 22.00 -7.02 -14.25
N VAL A 40 22.90 -7.26 -15.21
CA VAL A 40 22.58 -7.16 -16.64
C VAL A 40 21.83 -8.44 -17.00
N VAL A 41 20.50 -8.38 -16.98
CA VAL A 41 19.68 -9.55 -17.29
C VAL A 41 19.16 -9.43 -18.70
N THR A 42 19.40 -10.48 -19.50
CA THR A 42 18.73 -10.59 -20.79
C THR A 42 17.28 -10.97 -20.51
N PRO A 43 16.28 -10.16 -20.91
CA PRO A 43 14.89 -10.49 -20.68
C PRO A 43 14.57 -11.90 -21.20
N PRO A 44 13.75 -12.69 -20.51
CA PRO A 44 13.44 -14.05 -20.93
C PRO A 44 12.85 -14.07 -22.34
N GLU A 45 13.41 -14.89 -23.23
CA GLU A 45 12.87 -15.17 -24.55
C GLU A 45 11.66 -16.13 -24.43
N GLY A 46 10.60 -15.87 -25.19
CA GLY A 46 9.40 -16.72 -25.21
C GLY A 46 8.10 -15.96 -24.87
N PRO A 47 6.97 -16.68 -24.71
CA PRO A 47 5.71 -16.08 -24.29
C PRO A 47 5.87 -15.39 -22.92
N TYR A 48 5.07 -14.36 -22.66
CA TYR A 48 5.05 -13.75 -21.34
C TYR A 48 4.32 -14.66 -20.36
N GLU A 49 5.02 -15.10 -19.32
CA GLU A 49 4.42 -15.82 -18.20
C GLU A 49 4.15 -14.82 -17.09
N TYR A 50 2.88 -14.55 -16.83
CA TYR A 50 2.48 -13.86 -15.62
C TYR A 50 2.76 -14.78 -14.43
N ASP A 51 3.54 -14.29 -13.48
CA ASP A 51 3.64 -14.91 -12.16
C ASP A 51 2.47 -14.36 -11.37
N ASP A 52 1.44 -15.14 -11.09
CA ASP A 52 0.22 -14.58 -10.49
C ASP A 52 0.43 -14.19 -9.01
N ASP A 53 1.54 -14.59 -8.38
CA ASP A 53 1.85 -14.40 -6.94
C ASP A 53 0.70 -14.81 -6.01
N LEU A 54 -0.15 -15.73 -6.49
CA LEU A 54 -1.29 -16.30 -5.77
C LEU A 54 -0.93 -17.66 -5.13
N ASP A 55 0.26 -18.18 -5.41
CA ASP A 55 0.73 -19.51 -5.01
C ASP A 55 1.34 -19.52 -3.60
N TYR A 56 0.68 -18.89 -2.63
CA TYR A 56 1.13 -19.04 -1.25
C TYR A 56 1.04 -20.49 -0.82
N ASP A 57 2.16 -21.08 -0.43
CA ASP A 57 2.23 -22.49 -0.12
C ASP A 57 1.72 -22.75 1.31
N SER A 58 0.41 -22.97 1.42
CA SER A 58 -0.24 -23.36 2.69
C SER A 58 0.35 -24.65 3.28
N GLU A 59 0.83 -25.59 2.44
CA GLU A 59 1.46 -26.81 2.94
C GLU A 59 2.83 -26.49 3.57
N ALA A 60 3.62 -25.63 2.93
CA ALA A 60 4.88 -25.14 3.50
C ALA A 60 4.64 -24.34 4.78
N PHE A 61 3.62 -23.47 4.82
CA PHE A 61 3.23 -22.75 6.03
C PHE A 61 2.91 -23.73 7.16
N LEU A 62 2.01 -24.69 6.94
CA LEU A 62 1.62 -25.68 7.95
C LEU A 62 2.79 -26.52 8.45
N LYS A 63 3.74 -26.86 7.56
CA LYS A 63 4.97 -27.58 7.92
C LYS A 63 5.95 -26.71 8.72
N ALA A 64 6.02 -25.42 8.41
CA ALA A 64 6.86 -24.45 9.09
C ALA A 64 6.29 -24.04 10.46
N TYR A 65 4.97 -23.98 10.59
CA TYR A 65 4.27 -23.57 11.81
C TYR A 65 4.67 -24.44 13.00
N LYS A 66 5.14 -23.80 14.09
CA LYS A 66 5.60 -24.46 15.32
C LYS A 66 4.74 -24.17 16.54
N GLY A 67 3.62 -23.46 16.37
CA GLY A 67 2.62 -23.31 17.43
C GLY A 67 1.95 -24.64 17.75
N THR A 68 1.48 -24.79 18.99
CA THR A 68 0.75 -25.97 19.45
C THR A 68 -0.56 -25.56 20.12
N PRO A 69 -1.67 -26.29 19.89
CA PRO A 69 -2.95 -25.93 20.47
C PRO A 69 -2.91 -25.86 21.99
N TYR A 70 -3.37 -24.74 22.55
CA TYR A 70 -3.60 -24.62 23.98
C TYR A 70 -4.85 -25.44 24.35
N LYS A 71 -4.71 -26.35 25.32
CA LYS A 71 -5.78 -27.29 25.77
C LYS A 71 -6.32 -28.26 24.70
N GLY A 72 -5.65 -28.39 23.56
CA GLY A 72 -6.04 -29.28 22.46
C GLY A 72 -6.67 -28.53 21.29
N PRO A 73 -6.78 -29.15 20.11
CA PRO A 73 -7.32 -28.49 18.93
C PRO A 73 -8.81 -28.18 19.14
N HIS A 74 -9.24 -27.08 18.55
CA HIS A 74 -10.60 -26.61 18.70
C HIS A 74 -11.49 -27.13 17.59
N HIS A 75 -12.50 -27.92 17.94
CA HIS A 75 -13.40 -28.49 16.95
C HIS A 75 -14.36 -27.45 16.36
N VAL A 76 -14.47 -27.41 15.03
CA VAL A 76 -15.39 -26.53 14.32
C VAL A 76 -16.33 -27.33 13.39
N PRO A 77 -17.67 -27.11 13.44
CA PRO A 77 -18.39 -26.04 14.13
C PRO A 77 -18.33 -26.09 15.66
N GLY A 78 -18.21 -24.93 16.31
CA GLY A 78 -18.00 -24.84 17.75
C GLY A 78 -17.70 -23.41 18.22
N THR A 79 -17.44 -23.27 19.52
CA THR A 79 -17.00 -22.01 20.14
C THR A 79 -15.52 -22.11 20.49
N LEU A 80 -14.79 -21.05 20.18
CA LEU A 80 -13.38 -20.84 20.43
C LEU A 80 -13.25 -19.64 21.36
N GLU A 81 -12.77 -19.82 22.59
CA GLU A 81 -12.47 -18.66 23.45
C GLU A 81 -11.19 -17.99 22.93
N ALA A 82 -11.17 -16.65 22.88
CA ALA A 82 -10.04 -15.92 22.27
C ALA A 82 -8.74 -16.14 23.05
N GLU A 83 -8.81 -16.23 24.37
CA GLU A 83 -7.68 -16.52 25.25
C GLU A 83 -7.08 -17.95 25.09
N ASP A 84 -7.72 -18.81 24.29
CA ASP A 84 -7.25 -20.16 23.96
C ASP A 84 -6.45 -20.24 22.65
N PHE A 85 -5.75 -19.16 22.29
CA PHE A 85 -4.77 -19.14 21.20
C PHE A 85 -3.61 -20.12 21.46
N ASP A 86 -2.96 -20.55 20.38
CA ASP A 86 -1.89 -21.55 20.39
C ASP A 86 -0.69 -21.13 21.26
N GLU A 87 -0.06 -22.11 21.92
CA GLU A 87 1.23 -21.94 22.58
C GLU A 87 2.36 -21.84 21.54
N GLY A 88 3.30 -20.91 21.75
CA GLY A 88 4.47 -20.77 20.89
C GLY A 88 5.28 -19.51 21.18
N ALA A 89 6.33 -19.29 20.40
CA ALA A 89 7.12 -18.06 20.49
C ALA A 89 6.40 -16.87 19.83
N GLN A 90 6.75 -15.66 20.27
CA GLN A 90 6.54 -14.40 19.54
C GLN A 90 7.01 -14.56 18.08
N ASN A 91 6.24 -14.04 17.12
CA ASN A 91 6.40 -14.24 15.66
C ASN A 91 6.20 -15.67 15.15
N VAL A 92 5.72 -16.59 16.00
CA VAL A 92 5.38 -17.97 15.60
C VAL A 92 3.90 -18.25 15.83
N ALA A 93 3.42 -18.13 17.07
CA ALA A 93 2.01 -18.39 17.42
C ALA A 93 1.21 -17.09 17.65
N TYR A 94 1.90 -15.99 17.95
CA TYR A 94 1.31 -14.66 18.11
C TYR A 94 2.32 -13.57 17.75
N TYR A 95 1.82 -12.36 17.52
CA TYR A 95 2.59 -11.12 17.57
C TYR A 95 1.95 -10.13 18.53
N GLU A 96 2.75 -9.62 19.46
CA GLU A 96 2.42 -8.59 20.45
C GLU A 96 3.40 -7.43 20.22
N SER A 97 2.88 -6.25 19.95
CA SER A 97 3.67 -5.10 19.50
C SER A 97 4.27 -4.32 20.66
N ASP A 98 3.68 -4.44 21.85
CA ASP A 98 4.13 -3.73 23.03
C ASP A 98 4.93 -4.61 24.00
N THR A 99 5.46 -3.98 25.04
CA THR A 99 6.25 -4.64 26.09
C THR A 99 5.55 -4.63 27.44
N LYS A 100 4.26 -4.27 27.46
CA LYS A 100 3.47 -4.28 28.67
C LYS A 100 3.27 -5.74 29.07
N PRO A 101 3.51 -6.08 30.35
CA PRO A 101 3.20 -7.41 30.82
C PRO A 101 1.68 -7.58 30.82
N ALA A 102 1.19 -8.68 30.24
CA ALA A 102 -0.21 -9.06 30.37
C ALA A 102 -0.60 -9.21 31.84
N ASP A 103 -1.90 -9.10 32.12
CA ASP A 103 -2.42 -9.35 33.47
C ASP A 103 -2.06 -10.77 33.91
N VAL A 104 -1.52 -10.91 35.13
CA VAL A 104 -1.16 -12.21 35.70
C VAL A 104 -2.46 -13.00 35.94
N GLY A 105 -2.81 -13.86 35.00
CA GLY A 105 -4.14 -14.49 34.95
C GLY A 105 -4.14 -15.85 34.26
N TYR A 106 -5.13 -16.06 33.38
CA TYR A 106 -5.43 -17.34 32.73
C TYR A 106 -4.24 -18.00 32.01
N ARG A 107 -3.37 -17.20 31.39
CA ARG A 107 -2.13 -17.64 30.71
C ARG A 107 -0.85 -17.34 31.51
N GLY A 108 -0.97 -16.96 32.79
CA GLY A 108 0.16 -16.49 33.58
C GLY A 108 0.75 -15.19 33.01
N ALA A 109 2.08 -15.04 33.11
CA ALA A 109 2.79 -13.93 32.47
C ALA A 109 3.03 -14.25 30.99
N HIS A 110 2.05 -13.89 30.15
CA HIS A 110 2.14 -13.97 28.70
C HIS A 110 2.37 -12.57 28.10
N ALA A 111 2.80 -12.48 26.84
CA ALA A 111 2.94 -11.19 26.15
C ALA A 111 1.57 -10.62 25.75
N VAL A 112 0.75 -11.43 25.06
CA VAL A 112 -0.64 -11.09 24.69
C VAL A 112 -1.48 -10.71 25.92
N ASP A 113 -2.17 -9.57 25.84
CA ASP A 113 -3.01 -8.96 26.87
C ASP A 113 -4.28 -9.77 27.20
N VAL A 114 -4.13 -10.91 27.89
CA VAL A 114 -5.26 -11.70 28.40
C VAL A 114 -5.77 -11.09 29.71
N ARG A 115 -7.03 -10.63 29.71
CA ARG A 115 -7.65 -9.89 30.83
C ARG A 115 -8.86 -10.64 31.39
N ALA A 116 -9.18 -10.40 32.65
CA ALA A 116 -10.32 -11.01 33.32
C ALA A 116 -11.50 -10.02 33.45
N ASP A 117 -12.68 -10.41 33.00
CA ASP A 117 -13.92 -9.64 33.18
C ASP A 117 -15.13 -10.58 33.20
N GLY A 118 -16.08 -10.34 34.10
CA GLY A 118 -17.26 -11.19 34.26
C GLY A 118 -18.27 -11.12 33.09
N ASN A 119 -18.12 -10.14 32.21
CA ASN A 119 -18.92 -10.02 30.99
C ASN A 119 -18.38 -10.87 29.84
N ALA A 120 -17.13 -11.31 29.92
CA ALA A 120 -16.52 -12.19 28.93
C ALA A 120 -16.98 -13.65 29.11
N SER A 121 -17.13 -14.36 28.00
CA SER A 121 -17.28 -15.81 27.97
C SER A 121 -16.10 -16.46 28.67
N GLY A 122 -16.33 -17.47 29.51
CA GLY A 122 -15.24 -18.08 30.28
C GLY A 122 -14.59 -17.18 31.36
N GLY A 123 -14.95 -15.89 31.42
CA GLY A 123 -14.43 -14.90 32.36
C GLY A 123 -13.13 -14.21 31.92
N TYR A 124 -12.65 -14.46 30.70
CA TYR A 124 -11.43 -13.87 30.15
C TYR A 124 -11.63 -13.43 28.70
N TYR A 125 -10.82 -12.47 28.26
CA TYR A 125 -10.82 -11.96 26.89
C TYR A 125 -9.42 -11.49 26.51
N ILE A 126 -9.18 -11.24 25.22
CA ILE A 126 -7.98 -10.55 24.74
C ILE A 126 -8.29 -9.05 24.65
N GLY A 127 -7.58 -8.25 25.44
CA GLY A 127 -7.72 -6.80 25.48
C GLY A 127 -6.63 -6.08 24.71
N ASP A 128 -6.85 -4.79 24.47
CA ASP A 128 -5.86 -3.82 23.99
C ASP A 128 -5.11 -4.21 22.71
N VAL A 129 -5.73 -5.05 21.85
CA VAL A 129 -5.11 -5.48 20.59
C VAL A 129 -4.81 -4.27 19.73
N GLN A 130 -3.56 -4.05 19.36
CA GLN A 130 -3.09 -2.93 18.54
C GLN A 130 -3.06 -3.27 17.04
N PRO A 131 -3.02 -2.25 16.15
CA PRO A 131 -2.74 -2.47 14.73
C PRO A 131 -1.49 -3.33 14.52
N GLY A 132 -1.63 -4.43 13.77
CA GLY A 132 -0.54 -5.33 13.41
C GLY A 132 -0.39 -6.56 14.32
N GLU A 133 -1.10 -6.63 15.44
CA GLU A 133 -1.08 -7.77 16.36
C GLU A 133 -1.92 -8.93 15.85
N TRP A 134 -1.48 -10.15 16.16
CA TRP A 134 -2.15 -11.35 15.68
C TRP A 134 -1.95 -12.55 16.58
N MET A 135 -2.89 -13.49 16.51
CA MET A 135 -2.88 -14.74 17.29
C MET A 135 -3.32 -15.89 16.40
N CYS A 136 -2.65 -17.03 16.51
CA CYS A 136 -2.98 -18.26 15.80
C CYS A 136 -3.75 -19.24 16.70
N TYR A 137 -4.65 -20.00 16.09
CA TYR A 137 -5.48 -21.01 16.72
C TYR A 137 -5.48 -22.26 15.84
N THR A 138 -5.10 -23.40 16.41
CA THR A 138 -5.25 -24.69 15.77
C THR A 138 -6.71 -25.14 15.87
N ILE A 139 -7.38 -25.25 14.72
CA ILE A 139 -8.75 -25.76 14.61
C ILE A 139 -8.76 -27.16 13.98
N GLU A 140 -9.70 -28.00 14.40
CA GLU A 140 -10.02 -29.30 13.80
C GLU A 140 -11.41 -29.19 13.17
N VAL A 141 -11.46 -29.16 11.84
CA VAL A 141 -12.69 -29.01 11.07
C VAL A 141 -13.34 -30.37 10.89
N ASP A 142 -14.56 -30.53 11.40
CA ASP A 142 -15.24 -31.83 11.44
C ASP A 142 -15.70 -32.31 10.04
N GLU A 143 -16.06 -31.38 9.14
CA GLU A 143 -16.61 -31.64 7.81
C GLU A 143 -16.19 -30.55 6.80
N ASP A 144 -15.92 -30.93 5.54
CA ASP A 144 -15.70 -29.94 4.47
C ASP A 144 -16.90 -28.99 4.37
N GLY A 145 -16.68 -27.68 4.23
CA GLY A 145 -17.80 -26.76 4.12
C GLY A 145 -17.42 -25.29 3.94
N ALA A 146 -18.44 -24.52 3.60
CA ALA A 146 -18.45 -23.08 3.84
C ALA A 146 -18.87 -22.83 5.29
N TYR A 147 -18.15 -21.96 5.98
CA TYR A 147 -18.36 -21.61 7.38
C TYR A 147 -18.59 -20.11 7.55
N SER A 148 -19.29 -19.76 8.62
CA SER A 148 -19.32 -18.41 9.18
C SER A 148 -18.63 -18.37 10.54
N ILE A 149 -17.97 -17.26 10.84
CA ILE A 149 -17.44 -16.95 12.16
C ILE A 149 -18.17 -15.73 12.70
N ASP A 150 -18.87 -15.92 13.82
CA ASP A 150 -19.29 -14.81 14.67
C ASP A 150 -18.15 -14.47 15.63
N THR A 151 -17.59 -13.27 15.52
CA THR A 151 -16.56 -12.77 16.42
C THR A 151 -17.20 -11.82 17.42
N TYR A 152 -17.20 -12.21 18.69
CA TYR A 152 -17.66 -11.36 19.78
C TYR A 152 -16.50 -10.44 20.16
N CYS A 153 -16.64 -9.17 19.81
CA CYS A 153 -15.57 -8.18 19.91
C CYS A 153 -16.19 -6.79 20.06
N VAL A 154 -15.39 -5.83 20.51
CA VAL A 154 -15.82 -4.47 20.70
C VAL A 154 -14.66 -3.49 20.54
N LYS A 155 -14.95 -2.34 19.95
CA LYS A 155 -14.10 -1.14 20.06
C LYS A 155 -14.77 -0.15 21.00
N GLY A 156 -14.01 0.43 21.92
CA GLY A 156 -14.57 1.32 22.93
C GLY A 156 -14.61 2.80 22.58
N ASP A 157 -14.17 3.17 21.37
CA ASP A 157 -14.19 4.54 20.88
C ASP A 157 -14.52 4.64 19.38
N GLY A 158 -14.54 5.87 18.87
CA GLY A 158 -14.85 6.17 17.48
C GLY A 158 -13.75 5.82 16.47
N SER A 159 -12.65 5.18 16.88
CA SER A 159 -11.61 4.74 15.95
C SER A 159 -12.17 3.76 14.92
N GLU A 160 -11.54 3.67 13.76
CA GLU A 160 -11.81 2.58 12.83
C GLU A 160 -11.39 1.29 13.54
N GLY A 161 -12.35 0.42 13.88
CA GLY A 161 -12.08 -0.85 14.54
C GLY A 161 -12.30 -1.95 13.52
N SER A 162 -11.31 -2.79 13.24
CA SER A 162 -11.36 -3.83 12.23
C SER A 162 -10.29 -4.90 12.41
N PHE A 163 -10.56 -6.07 11.82
CA PHE A 163 -9.69 -7.25 11.82
C PHE A 163 -9.95 -8.10 10.59
N TYR A 164 -9.13 -9.11 10.34
CA TYR A 164 -9.40 -10.14 9.34
C TYR A 164 -8.86 -11.50 9.81
N PHE A 165 -9.22 -12.55 9.06
CA PHE A 165 -8.74 -13.89 9.30
C PHE A 165 -7.85 -14.37 8.16
N GLU A 166 -6.84 -15.16 8.53
CA GLU A 166 -6.15 -16.07 7.61
C GLU A 166 -6.41 -17.52 8.04
N VAL A 167 -6.38 -18.44 7.08
CA VAL A 167 -6.38 -19.89 7.30
C VAL A 167 -5.19 -20.46 6.56
N ASP A 168 -4.35 -21.19 7.28
CA ASP A 168 -3.12 -21.81 6.76
C ASP A 168 -2.22 -20.82 6.01
N GLY A 169 -2.11 -19.62 6.58
CA GLY A 169 -1.31 -18.51 6.07
C GLY A 169 -1.88 -17.79 4.85
N ARG A 170 -3.10 -18.13 4.41
CA ARG A 170 -3.83 -17.45 3.33
C ARG A 170 -4.97 -16.61 3.88
N GLY A 171 -5.19 -15.42 3.32
CA GLY A 171 -6.33 -14.57 3.64
C GLY A 171 -7.66 -15.32 3.45
N ALA A 172 -8.44 -15.41 4.52
CA ALA A 172 -9.72 -16.13 4.58
C ALA A 172 -10.92 -15.19 4.73
N SER A 173 -10.69 -13.90 5.01
CA SER A 173 -11.73 -12.88 5.01
C SER A 173 -11.21 -11.52 4.52
N ARG A 174 -12.17 -10.68 4.13
CA ARG A 174 -11.99 -9.23 4.00
C ARG A 174 -11.80 -8.57 5.37
N GLY A 175 -11.52 -7.27 5.36
CA GLY A 175 -11.56 -6.46 6.59
C GLY A 175 -12.97 -6.47 7.20
N ILE A 176 -13.07 -6.85 8.47
CA ILE A 176 -14.30 -6.97 9.24
C ILE A 176 -14.34 -5.83 10.26
N ALA A 177 -15.33 -4.95 10.16
CA ALA A 177 -15.48 -3.85 11.11
C ALA A 177 -15.96 -4.35 12.49
N MET A 178 -15.31 -3.88 13.55
CA MET A 178 -15.72 -4.11 14.93
C MET A 178 -16.88 -3.19 15.32
N PRO A 179 -17.85 -3.71 16.10
CA PRO A 179 -18.95 -2.91 16.62
C PRO A 179 -18.48 -1.94 17.72
N LEU A 180 -19.04 -0.73 17.72
CA LEU A 180 -18.83 0.26 18.78
C LEU A 180 -19.63 -0.13 20.02
N GLY A 181 -19.00 -0.10 21.19
CA GLY A 181 -19.64 -0.40 22.48
C GLY A 181 -18.78 0.01 23.67
N GLY A 182 -19.07 -0.49 24.87
CA GLY A 182 -18.13 -0.39 25.99
C GLY A 182 -16.97 -1.37 25.82
N TRP A 183 -15.77 -1.05 26.32
CA TRP A 183 -14.56 -1.89 26.14
C TRP A 183 -14.69 -3.35 26.60
N THR A 184 -15.68 -3.68 27.44
CA THR A 184 -15.97 -5.05 27.89
C THR A 184 -17.41 -5.49 27.57
N ASP A 185 -18.07 -4.81 26.62
CA ASP A 185 -19.44 -5.10 26.19
C ASP A 185 -19.48 -6.16 25.07
N PHE A 186 -19.24 -7.42 25.44
CA PHE A 186 -19.19 -8.56 24.52
C PHE A 186 -20.58 -9.11 24.13
N ILE A 187 -21.64 -8.31 24.21
CA ILE A 187 -22.94 -8.66 23.61
C ILE A 187 -22.95 -8.46 22.10
N HIS A 188 -22.04 -7.59 21.62
CA HIS A 188 -21.89 -7.27 20.21
C HIS A 188 -21.05 -8.32 19.49
N LYS A 189 -21.29 -8.47 18.19
CA LYS A 189 -20.50 -9.36 17.34
C LYS A 189 -20.40 -8.82 15.92
N ALA A 190 -19.33 -9.20 15.25
CA ALA A 190 -19.18 -9.07 13.80
C ALA A 190 -19.19 -10.47 13.17
N THR A 191 -19.93 -10.65 12.09
CA THR A 191 -20.06 -11.95 11.42
C THR A 191 -19.36 -11.89 10.06
N VAL A 192 -18.47 -12.85 9.81
CA VAL A 192 -17.97 -13.16 8.47
C VAL A 192 -18.54 -14.50 8.01
N GLY A 193 -18.92 -14.60 6.74
CA GLY A 193 -19.43 -15.82 6.13
C GLY A 193 -18.54 -16.32 5.00
N ASN A 194 -18.89 -17.48 4.45
CA ASN A 194 -18.28 -18.09 3.28
C ASN A 194 -16.77 -18.40 3.40
N ILE A 195 -16.31 -18.71 4.62
CA ILE A 195 -14.94 -19.19 4.85
C ILE A 195 -14.89 -20.66 4.44
N GLN A 196 -14.09 -20.98 3.43
CA GLN A 196 -13.96 -22.33 2.89
C GLN A 196 -12.96 -23.14 3.73
N LEU A 197 -13.41 -24.22 4.35
CA LEU A 197 -12.58 -25.09 5.17
C LEU A 197 -12.75 -26.54 4.71
N THR A 198 -11.63 -27.21 4.48
CA THR A 198 -11.62 -28.67 4.32
C THR A 198 -11.65 -29.33 5.69
N LYS A 199 -12.06 -30.59 5.74
CA LYS A 199 -12.03 -31.42 6.92
C LYS A 199 -10.59 -31.65 7.37
N GLY A 200 -10.35 -31.55 8.67
CA GLY A 200 -9.07 -31.84 9.29
C GLY A 200 -8.48 -30.63 10.00
N LYS A 201 -7.17 -30.71 10.26
CA LYS A 201 -6.44 -29.70 11.01
C LYS A 201 -6.10 -28.49 10.15
N HIS A 202 -6.40 -27.30 10.65
CA HIS A 202 -6.03 -26.01 10.07
C HIS A 202 -5.48 -25.06 11.14
N VAL A 203 -4.80 -24.01 10.71
CA VAL A 203 -4.35 -22.90 11.57
C VAL A 203 -5.12 -21.64 11.17
N LEU A 204 -6.04 -21.21 12.02
CA LEU A 204 -6.72 -19.93 11.92
C LEU A 204 -5.83 -18.85 12.53
N LYS A 205 -5.60 -17.74 11.83
CA LYS A 205 -4.97 -16.55 12.39
C LYS A 205 -5.99 -15.43 12.45
N TYR A 206 -6.18 -14.85 13.62
CA TYR A 206 -6.82 -13.55 13.79
C TYR A 206 -5.75 -12.47 13.64
N PHE A 207 -6.02 -11.43 12.85
CA PHE A 207 -5.15 -10.27 12.68
C PHE A 207 -5.88 -8.97 12.99
N GLY A 208 -5.42 -8.24 14.00
CA GLY A 208 -5.95 -6.93 14.38
C GLY A 208 -5.41 -5.84 13.47
N SER A 209 -6.29 -5.19 12.72
CA SER A 209 -5.89 -4.05 11.88
C SER A 209 -5.89 -2.74 12.65
N THR A 210 -6.61 -2.68 13.78
CA THR A 210 -6.83 -1.48 14.58
C THR A 210 -7.21 -1.85 16.03
N PRO A 211 -7.23 -0.88 16.99
CA PRO A 211 -7.56 -1.15 18.38
C PRO A 211 -8.89 -1.86 18.64
N GLY A 212 -8.89 -2.87 19.51
CA GLY A 212 -10.13 -3.54 19.94
C GLY A 212 -9.93 -4.69 20.93
N ASN A 213 -11.04 -5.16 21.52
CA ASN A 213 -11.07 -6.29 22.45
C ASN A 213 -11.88 -7.45 21.86
N ILE A 214 -11.48 -8.69 22.16
CA ILE A 214 -12.04 -9.91 21.58
C ILE A 214 -12.34 -10.92 22.69
N ASP A 215 -13.56 -11.42 22.71
CA ASP A 215 -14.03 -12.43 23.66
C ASP A 215 -13.90 -13.84 23.06
N LYS A 216 -14.54 -14.08 21.92
CA LYS A 216 -14.61 -15.43 21.33
C LYS A 216 -15.00 -15.45 19.87
N PHE A 217 -14.84 -16.62 19.26
CA PHE A 217 -15.27 -16.95 17.91
C PHE A 217 -16.28 -18.09 17.93
N VAL A 218 -17.39 -17.95 17.21
CA VAL A 218 -18.38 -19.03 17.07
C VAL A 218 -18.50 -19.42 15.61
N PHE A 219 -18.01 -20.63 15.30
CA PHE A 219 -18.02 -21.22 13.98
C PHE A 219 -19.33 -21.94 13.72
N ARG A 220 -19.93 -21.70 12.54
CA ARG A 220 -21.08 -22.45 12.04
C ARG A 220 -20.83 -22.85 10.61
N ARG A 221 -21.07 -24.13 10.29
CA ARG A 221 -21.12 -24.57 8.90
C ARG A 221 -22.38 -24.03 8.26
N THR A 222 -22.23 -23.28 7.17
CA THR A 222 -23.31 -22.59 6.46
C THR A 222 -23.63 -23.20 5.11
N GLY A 223 -22.74 -24.03 4.56
CA GLY A 223 -22.94 -24.61 3.24
C GLY A 223 -21.89 -25.65 2.87
N LYS A 224 -21.94 -26.06 1.60
CA LYS A 224 -20.93 -26.94 1.00
C LYS A 224 -19.65 -26.16 0.75
N LEU A 225 -18.53 -26.87 0.69
CA LEU A 225 -17.27 -26.31 0.22
C LEU A 225 -17.44 -25.87 -1.24
N GLU A 226 -17.04 -24.65 -1.53
CA GLU A 226 -17.00 -24.07 -2.87
C GLU A 226 -15.55 -23.89 -3.31
N ASP A 227 -15.30 -24.10 -4.59
CA ASP A 227 -14.01 -23.81 -5.21
C ASP A 227 -13.92 -22.30 -5.45
N LEU A 228 -13.12 -21.61 -4.64
CA LEU A 228 -12.86 -20.20 -4.81
C LEU A 228 -11.79 -20.01 -5.89
N SER A 229 -12.00 -19.05 -6.79
CA SER A 229 -11.02 -18.75 -7.83
C SER A 229 -10.82 -17.25 -7.99
N ASN A 230 -9.56 -16.87 -8.17
CA ASN A 230 -9.14 -15.55 -8.59
C ASN A 230 -9.02 -15.43 -10.11
N SER A 231 -9.77 -16.22 -10.88
CA SER A 231 -9.71 -16.09 -12.33
C SER A 231 -10.38 -14.79 -12.75
N PHE A 232 -9.65 -13.96 -13.47
CA PHE A 232 -10.14 -12.76 -14.14
C PHE A 232 -9.93 -12.90 -15.64
N THR A 233 -10.84 -12.34 -16.43
CA THR A 233 -10.73 -12.30 -17.89
C THR A 233 -10.53 -10.87 -18.30
N TYR A 234 -9.36 -10.54 -18.83
CA TYR A 234 -9.02 -9.20 -19.32
C TYR A 234 -8.91 -9.17 -20.85
N PRO A 235 -9.09 -8.00 -21.50
CA PRO A 235 -9.49 -6.73 -20.89
C PRO A 235 -11.00 -6.68 -20.55
N VAL A 236 -11.37 -5.86 -19.56
CA VAL A 236 -12.78 -5.58 -19.20
C VAL A 236 -13.05 -4.09 -19.31
N THR A 237 -14.10 -3.71 -20.03
CA THR A 237 -14.52 -2.30 -20.15
C THR A 237 -15.78 -2.04 -19.36
N LYS A 238 -15.78 -0.96 -18.55
CA LYS A 238 -16.95 -0.47 -17.81
C LYS A 238 -17.05 1.06 -17.94
N SER A 239 -18.27 1.58 -17.92
CA SER A 239 -18.51 3.01 -17.76
C SER A 239 -18.28 3.39 -16.29
N MET A 240 -17.56 4.48 -16.04
CA MET A 240 -17.16 4.89 -14.69
C MET A 240 -17.35 6.39 -14.45
N SER A 241 -17.58 6.72 -13.19
CA SER A 241 -17.55 8.08 -12.65
C SER A 241 -16.37 8.23 -11.69
N ASN A 242 -16.04 9.45 -11.30
CA ASN A 242 -15.02 9.73 -10.28
C ASN A 242 -15.54 9.36 -8.87
N PRO A 243 -14.81 8.60 -8.02
CA PRO A 243 -13.50 7.95 -8.23
C PRO A 243 -13.50 6.81 -9.25
N LEU A 244 -12.44 6.76 -10.07
CA LEU A 244 -12.24 5.77 -11.13
C LEU A 244 -11.92 4.37 -10.58
N PHE A 245 -12.13 3.36 -11.42
CA PHE A 245 -11.77 1.95 -11.25
C PHE A 245 -12.48 1.18 -10.13
N THR A 246 -13.28 1.87 -9.31
CA THR A 246 -14.10 1.33 -8.21
C THR A 246 -15.13 0.27 -8.62
N GLY A 247 -15.43 0.17 -9.92
CA GLY A 247 -16.32 -0.84 -10.47
C GLY A 247 -15.64 -2.15 -10.88
N PHE A 248 -14.32 -2.28 -10.77
CA PHE A 248 -13.58 -3.51 -11.06
C PHE A 248 -13.35 -4.34 -9.80
N ASP A 249 -13.28 -5.65 -9.99
CA ASP A 249 -12.92 -6.60 -8.93
C ASP A 249 -11.44 -6.96 -9.06
N SER A 250 -10.85 -7.37 -7.95
CA SER A 250 -9.43 -7.66 -7.81
C SER A 250 -9.19 -8.88 -6.91
N PRO A 251 -8.13 -9.68 -7.15
CA PRO A 251 -7.71 -10.68 -6.17
C PRO A 251 -7.23 -9.99 -4.89
N MET A 252 -7.68 -10.49 -3.74
CA MET A 252 -7.13 -10.08 -2.46
C MET A 252 -5.71 -10.62 -2.27
N TYR A 253 -4.89 -9.93 -1.47
CA TYR A 253 -3.53 -10.35 -1.18
C TYR A 253 -3.54 -11.74 -0.57
N ASN A 254 -2.79 -12.66 -1.21
CA ASN A 254 -2.58 -14.01 -0.69
C ASN A 254 -3.91 -14.69 -0.26
N SER A 255 -4.95 -14.58 -1.08
CA SER A 255 -6.29 -15.06 -0.76
C SER A 255 -7.00 -15.56 -2.01
N TRP A 256 -7.94 -16.49 -1.86
CA TRP A 256 -8.84 -16.92 -2.95
C TRP A 256 -10.07 -16.03 -3.12
N LEU A 257 -10.16 -14.95 -2.35
CA LEU A 257 -11.29 -14.03 -2.35
C LEU A 257 -11.05 -12.89 -3.35
N LYS A 258 -12.17 -12.40 -3.89
CA LYS A 258 -12.22 -11.19 -4.70
C LYS A 258 -12.74 -10.02 -3.86
N GLY A 259 -12.08 -8.88 -3.99
CA GLY A 259 -12.50 -7.61 -3.42
C GLY A 259 -12.68 -6.53 -4.51
N PRO A 260 -13.12 -5.33 -4.16
CA PRO A 260 -13.01 -4.16 -5.01
C PRO A 260 -11.55 -3.91 -5.38
N LEU A 261 -11.31 -3.44 -6.59
CA LEU A 261 -9.99 -2.98 -7.02
C LEU A 261 -9.71 -1.60 -6.41
N TYR A 262 -8.63 -1.51 -5.63
CA TYR A 262 -8.12 -0.27 -5.06
C TYR A 262 -6.85 0.15 -5.81
N THR A 263 -6.79 1.42 -6.18
CA THR A 263 -5.74 1.96 -7.07
C THR A 263 -5.17 3.25 -6.53
N ALA A 264 -3.86 3.41 -6.70
CA ALA A 264 -3.11 4.57 -6.24
C ALA A 264 -2.10 5.05 -7.29
N ASP A 265 -1.45 6.17 -6.97
CA ASP A 265 -0.30 6.74 -7.68
C ASP A 265 -0.44 6.76 -9.22
N ALA A 266 -1.52 7.37 -9.70
CA ALA A 266 -1.85 7.37 -11.13
C ALA A 266 -0.81 8.14 -11.97
N SER A 267 -0.13 7.42 -12.86
CA SER A 267 0.66 7.95 -13.98
C SER A 267 -0.17 7.87 -15.27
N ALA A 268 -0.68 9.01 -15.74
CA ALA A 268 -1.50 9.11 -16.93
C ALA A 268 -0.73 9.61 -18.14
N HIS A 269 -0.85 8.90 -19.26
CA HIS A 269 -0.17 9.22 -20.52
C HIS A 269 -1.12 9.06 -21.71
N VAL A 270 -0.87 9.81 -22.79
CA VAL A 270 -1.63 9.68 -24.04
C VAL A 270 -0.74 9.04 -25.09
N TRP A 271 -1.17 7.89 -25.61
CA TRP A 271 -0.49 7.17 -26.67
C TRP A 271 -1.27 7.26 -27.98
N ASN A 272 -0.55 7.34 -29.10
CA ASN A 272 -1.16 7.16 -30.41
C ASN A 272 -1.19 5.67 -30.76
N ILE A 273 -2.36 5.06 -30.70
CA ILE A 273 -2.58 3.63 -31.01
C ILE A 273 -3.40 3.57 -32.30
N ASP A 274 -2.80 3.02 -33.36
CA ASP A 274 -3.43 2.87 -34.67
C ASP A 274 -4.07 4.17 -35.21
N GLY A 275 -3.40 5.31 -35.00
CA GLY A 275 -3.85 6.62 -35.46
C GLY A 275 -4.83 7.32 -34.52
N LYS A 276 -5.14 6.76 -33.35
CA LYS A 276 -6.03 7.34 -32.35
C LYS A 276 -5.28 7.77 -31.10
N GLU A 277 -5.66 8.90 -30.53
CA GLU A 277 -5.27 9.25 -29.16
C GLU A 277 -6.05 8.38 -28.18
N VAL A 278 -5.32 7.64 -27.35
CA VAL A 278 -5.85 6.81 -26.27
C VAL A 278 -5.13 7.21 -24.98
N LEU A 279 -5.89 7.55 -23.94
CA LEU A 279 -5.33 7.83 -22.63
C LEU A 279 -5.16 6.52 -21.87
N TYR A 280 -3.97 6.29 -21.32
CA TYR A 280 -3.63 5.18 -20.43
C TYR A 280 -3.32 5.71 -19.03
N VAL A 281 -3.69 4.93 -18.00
CA VAL A 281 -3.34 5.19 -16.61
C VAL A 281 -2.64 3.96 -16.05
N TYR A 282 -1.40 4.13 -15.64
CA TYR A 282 -0.63 3.13 -14.90
C TYR A 282 -0.81 3.43 -13.41
N ALA A 283 -1.25 2.45 -12.64
CA ALA A 283 -1.56 2.65 -11.24
C ALA A 283 -0.99 1.52 -10.38
N SER A 284 -0.50 1.90 -9.22
CA SER A 284 -0.23 0.96 -8.15
C SER A 284 -1.54 0.33 -7.66
N HIS A 285 -1.48 -0.92 -7.23
CA HIS A 285 -2.63 -1.65 -6.72
C HIS A 285 -2.51 -1.79 -5.19
N ASP A 286 -3.37 -1.07 -4.47
CA ASP A 286 -3.52 -1.21 -3.03
C ASP A 286 -4.23 -2.53 -2.71
N MET A 287 -3.60 -3.38 -1.90
CA MET A 287 -4.05 -4.75 -1.70
C MET A 287 -4.89 -4.91 -0.44
N GLU A 288 -6.07 -5.51 -0.57
CA GLU A 288 -6.93 -5.89 0.55
C GLU A 288 -6.53 -7.29 1.10
N PRO A 289 -6.50 -7.53 2.42
CA PRO A 289 -6.77 -6.59 3.51
C PRO A 289 -5.65 -5.59 3.72
N ALA A 290 -6.04 -4.37 4.06
CA ALA A 290 -5.14 -3.24 4.31
C ALA A 290 -4.09 -3.57 5.38
N LEU A 291 -2.81 -3.49 5.01
CA LEU A 291 -1.68 -3.56 5.93
C LEU A 291 -0.57 -2.66 5.39
N GLY A 292 -0.63 -1.38 5.73
CA GLY A 292 0.28 -0.36 5.20
C GLY A 292 0.29 -0.26 3.67
N CYS A 293 1.13 0.62 3.14
CA CYS A 293 1.39 0.70 1.70
C CYS A 293 2.46 -0.33 1.27
N ASP A 294 3.23 -0.88 2.18
CA ASP A 294 4.23 -1.93 1.94
C ASP A 294 3.64 -3.22 1.36
N ARG A 295 2.36 -3.51 1.62
CA ARG A 295 1.64 -4.65 1.01
C ARG A 295 1.23 -4.42 -0.45
N MET A 296 1.37 -3.21 -1.00
CA MET A 296 1.13 -2.98 -2.43
C MET A 296 2.08 -3.85 -3.26
N ASP A 297 1.54 -4.74 -4.08
CA ASP A 297 2.31 -5.86 -4.62
C ASP A 297 2.33 -5.91 -6.14
N ARG A 298 1.51 -5.09 -6.81
CA ARG A 298 1.29 -5.19 -8.24
C ARG A 298 0.82 -3.89 -8.87
N TYR A 299 0.83 -3.85 -10.20
CA TYR A 299 0.38 -2.73 -11.01
C TYR A 299 -0.72 -3.15 -11.96
N HIS A 300 -1.73 -2.29 -12.11
CA HIS A 300 -2.71 -2.38 -13.17
C HIS A 300 -2.52 -1.26 -14.19
N VAL A 301 -2.98 -1.51 -15.42
CA VAL A 301 -3.06 -0.48 -16.45
C VAL A 301 -4.47 -0.37 -17.00
N PHE A 302 -4.92 0.87 -17.14
CA PHE A 302 -6.24 1.19 -17.64
C PHE A 302 -6.14 2.03 -18.90
N SER A 303 -7.17 2.04 -19.73
CA SER A 303 -7.25 2.98 -20.86
C SER A 303 -8.65 3.48 -21.15
N THR A 304 -8.74 4.62 -21.82
CA THR A 304 -9.98 5.19 -22.32
C THR A 304 -9.78 5.93 -23.64
N GLU A 305 -10.80 5.88 -24.52
CA GLU A 305 -10.91 6.72 -25.70
C GLU A 305 -11.85 7.93 -25.47
N ASP A 306 -12.56 8.03 -24.35
CA ASP A 306 -13.65 9.01 -24.18
C ASP A 306 -13.82 9.59 -22.77
N MET A 307 -12.96 9.23 -21.80
CA MET A 307 -13.04 9.61 -20.38
C MET A 307 -14.29 9.10 -19.64
N VAL A 308 -15.09 8.23 -20.25
CA VAL A 308 -16.32 7.66 -19.67
C VAL A 308 -16.18 6.14 -19.54
N ASN A 309 -15.81 5.48 -20.63
CA ASN A 309 -15.61 4.04 -20.70
C ASN A 309 -14.13 3.74 -20.46
N TRP A 310 -13.86 3.07 -19.35
CA TRP A 310 -12.53 2.68 -18.93
C TRP A 310 -12.35 1.18 -19.09
N THR A 311 -11.22 0.79 -19.65
CA THR A 311 -10.83 -0.60 -19.86
C THR A 311 -9.72 -0.94 -18.89
N ASP A 312 -9.94 -1.91 -18.00
CA ASP A 312 -8.88 -2.57 -17.23
C ASP A 312 -8.24 -3.64 -18.10
N HIS A 313 -6.94 -3.52 -18.34
CA HIS A 313 -6.16 -4.52 -19.08
C HIS A 313 -5.58 -5.60 -18.16
N GLY A 314 -5.83 -5.48 -16.86
CA GLY A 314 -5.36 -6.39 -15.83
C GLY A 314 -4.00 -6.01 -15.26
N GLU A 315 -3.48 -6.95 -14.49
CA GLU A 315 -2.16 -6.85 -13.90
C GLU A 315 -1.08 -6.88 -14.98
N ILE A 316 -0.13 -5.94 -14.93
CA ILE A 316 0.99 -5.89 -15.88
C ILE A 316 2.29 -6.41 -15.30
N MET A 317 2.48 -6.32 -13.99
CA MET A 317 3.69 -6.70 -13.27
C MET A 317 3.44 -6.69 -11.75
N ASN A 318 4.20 -7.50 -11.02
CA ASN A 318 4.19 -7.58 -9.56
C ASN A 318 5.59 -7.86 -8.98
N ALA A 319 5.70 -7.90 -7.66
CA ALA A 319 6.95 -8.10 -6.94
C ALA A 319 7.61 -9.46 -7.29
N ALA A 320 6.83 -10.54 -7.40
CA ALA A 320 7.32 -11.85 -7.84
C ALA A 320 7.95 -11.82 -9.24
N THR A 321 7.34 -11.07 -10.16
CA THR A 321 7.85 -10.85 -11.52
C THR A 321 9.24 -10.21 -11.49
N VAL A 322 9.50 -9.25 -10.59
CA VAL A 322 10.82 -8.61 -10.43
C VAL A 322 11.88 -9.65 -10.04
N ARG A 323 11.57 -10.45 -9.01
CA ARG A 323 12.48 -11.51 -8.54
C ARG A 323 12.71 -12.58 -9.60
N LYS A 324 11.66 -13.03 -10.29
CA LYS A 324 11.72 -14.04 -11.35
C LYS A 324 12.53 -13.56 -12.56
N HIS A 325 12.30 -12.33 -13.02
CA HIS A 325 12.95 -11.81 -14.22
C HIS A 325 14.37 -11.33 -13.98
N ALA A 326 14.65 -10.68 -12.84
CA ALA A 326 15.90 -9.96 -12.64
C ALA A 326 16.74 -10.45 -11.44
N GLY A 327 16.21 -11.36 -10.61
CA GLY A 327 16.94 -11.96 -9.50
C GLY A 327 17.20 -11.03 -8.31
N TRP A 328 16.48 -9.90 -8.23
CA TRP A 328 16.54 -8.94 -7.12
C TRP A 328 15.13 -8.54 -6.69
N GLY A 329 15.01 -7.84 -5.56
CA GLY A 329 13.75 -7.35 -5.02
C GLY A 329 13.26 -8.15 -3.82
N CYS A 330 12.11 -7.75 -3.28
CA CYS A 330 11.42 -8.42 -2.18
C CYS A 330 9.92 -8.56 -2.50
N ASP A 331 9.12 -9.05 -1.55
CA ASP A 331 7.65 -9.00 -1.66
C ASP A 331 7.13 -7.58 -1.41
N GLY A 332 5.98 -7.23 -2.01
CA GLY A 332 5.34 -5.93 -1.80
C GLY A 332 6.12 -4.74 -2.38
N PHE A 333 5.85 -3.55 -1.83
CA PHE A 333 6.47 -2.27 -2.20
C PHE A 333 6.42 -1.90 -3.70
N MET A 334 5.37 -2.31 -4.42
CA MET A 334 5.15 -1.94 -5.81
C MET A 334 4.40 -0.60 -5.89
N TRP A 335 5.11 0.48 -5.55
CA TRP A 335 4.58 1.84 -5.43
C TRP A 335 4.68 2.64 -6.75
N ALA A 336 4.04 3.80 -6.81
CA ALA A 336 4.25 4.91 -7.74
C ALA A 336 5.03 4.63 -9.05
N PRO A 337 4.40 4.03 -10.08
CA PRO A 337 5.07 3.76 -11.34
C PRO A 337 5.00 4.97 -12.29
N ASP A 338 5.86 4.95 -13.31
CA ASP A 338 5.71 5.80 -14.48
C ASP A 338 6.02 5.03 -15.78
N CYS A 339 5.45 5.46 -16.91
CA CYS A 339 5.64 4.80 -18.20
C CYS A 339 5.92 5.81 -19.32
N VAL A 340 6.93 5.54 -20.15
CA VAL A 340 7.25 6.38 -21.30
C VAL A 340 7.52 5.57 -22.56
N TYR A 341 7.26 6.15 -23.73
CA TYR A 341 7.49 5.50 -25.01
C TYR A 341 8.73 6.05 -25.71
N ASN A 342 9.63 5.16 -26.12
CA ASN A 342 10.77 5.49 -26.96
C ASN A 342 10.43 5.24 -28.44
N PRO A 343 10.25 6.29 -29.26
CA PRO A 343 9.91 6.13 -30.66
C PRO A 343 11.08 5.61 -31.51
N ALA A 344 12.33 5.78 -31.06
CA ALA A 344 13.51 5.36 -31.82
C ALA A 344 13.65 3.84 -31.89
N ASN A 345 13.21 3.12 -30.85
CA ASN A 345 13.25 1.67 -30.78
C ASN A 345 11.86 1.01 -30.64
N GLN A 346 10.79 1.81 -30.67
CA GLN A 346 9.40 1.38 -30.55
C GLN A 346 9.17 0.52 -29.31
N THR A 347 9.52 1.05 -28.14
CA THR A 347 9.45 0.33 -26.86
C THR A 347 8.89 1.22 -25.77
N TYR A 348 7.98 0.67 -24.98
CA TYR A 348 7.51 1.27 -23.73
C TYR A 348 8.47 0.89 -22.62
N TYR A 349 8.86 1.88 -21.81
CA TYR A 349 9.67 1.72 -20.61
C TYR A 349 8.81 2.04 -19.40
N PHE A 350 8.72 1.10 -18.48
CA PHE A 350 7.98 1.21 -17.24
C PHE A 350 8.97 1.29 -16.07
N TYR A 351 8.95 2.42 -15.38
CA TYR A 351 9.81 2.73 -14.24
C TYR A 351 9.02 2.54 -12.96
N PHE A 352 9.63 1.92 -11.96
CA PHE A 352 8.96 1.63 -10.70
C PHE A 352 9.94 1.65 -9.53
N PRO A 353 9.59 2.24 -8.39
CA PRO A 353 10.38 2.16 -7.17
C PRO A 353 10.17 0.77 -6.55
N HIS A 354 11.26 0.07 -6.24
CA HIS A 354 11.20 -1.20 -5.53
C HIS A 354 12.46 -1.40 -4.68
N PRO A 355 12.36 -1.79 -3.40
CA PRO A 355 13.52 -2.02 -2.57
C PRO A 355 14.15 -3.36 -2.92
N SER A 356 15.47 -3.42 -2.91
CA SER A 356 16.19 -4.67 -3.13
C SER A 356 16.20 -5.59 -1.91
N ASN A 357 15.79 -5.10 -0.72
CA ASN A 357 15.73 -5.89 0.50
C ASN A 357 14.68 -5.35 1.49
N ALA A 358 13.65 -6.15 1.81
CA ALA A 358 12.59 -5.78 2.75
C ALA A 358 13.10 -5.47 4.18
N ALA A 359 14.15 -6.14 4.67
CA ALA A 359 14.62 -5.97 6.04
C ALA A 359 15.19 -4.56 6.32
N ASN A 360 15.72 -3.90 5.29
CA ASN A 360 16.25 -2.54 5.34
C ASN A 360 15.68 -1.69 4.19
N TRP A 361 14.40 -1.89 3.88
CA TRP A 361 13.73 -1.36 2.68
C TRP A 361 13.99 0.14 2.46
N ASN A 362 13.95 0.93 3.54
CA ASN A 362 14.06 2.39 3.49
C ASN A 362 15.42 2.92 2.99
N SER A 363 16.44 2.05 2.88
CA SER A 363 17.79 2.39 2.39
C SER A 363 18.16 1.67 1.10
N THR A 364 17.28 0.82 0.58
CA THR A 364 17.60 -0.13 -0.51
C THR A 364 16.74 0.05 -1.75
N TRP A 365 16.01 1.17 -1.82
CA TRP A 365 15.22 1.58 -2.98
C TRP A 365 16.05 1.62 -4.26
N ARG A 366 15.43 1.16 -5.35
CA ARG A 366 15.91 1.23 -6.71
C ARG A 366 14.79 1.71 -7.61
N VAL A 367 15.12 2.43 -8.67
CA VAL A 367 14.19 2.68 -9.77
C VAL A 367 14.32 1.55 -10.78
N GLY A 368 13.52 0.50 -10.60
CA GLY A 368 13.39 -0.62 -11.54
C GLY A 368 12.95 -0.15 -12.92
N VAL A 369 13.37 -0.89 -13.95
CA VAL A 369 13.03 -0.62 -15.35
C VAL A 369 12.55 -1.92 -16.00
N ALA A 370 11.31 -1.91 -16.47
CA ALA A 370 10.73 -2.94 -17.32
C ALA A 370 10.46 -2.39 -18.72
N THR A 371 10.42 -3.28 -19.73
CA THR A 371 10.16 -2.87 -21.12
C THR A 371 9.08 -3.74 -21.77
N SER A 372 8.33 -3.15 -22.70
CA SER A 372 7.32 -3.85 -23.50
C SER A 372 7.21 -3.27 -24.92
N LYS A 373 6.71 -4.08 -25.85
CA LYS A 373 6.24 -3.63 -27.17
C LYS A 373 4.79 -3.14 -27.17
N TYR A 374 4.10 -3.27 -26.05
CA TYR A 374 2.71 -2.90 -25.86
C TYR A 374 2.60 -1.91 -24.70
N PRO A 375 1.66 -0.95 -24.75
CA PRO A 375 1.44 -0.04 -23.63
C PRO A 375 0.84 -0.74 -22.40
N ASN A 376 0.30 -1.95 -22.53
CA ASN A 376 -0.64 -2.51 -21.57
C ASN A 376 -0.38 -3.95 -21.13
N LYS A 377 0.70 -4.59 -21.58
CA LYS A 377 1.00 -5.99 -21.26
C LYS A 377 2.46 -6.33 -21.54
N GLU A 378 2.89 -7.51 -21.11
CA GLU A 378 4.20 -8.09 -21.43
C GLU A 378 5.41 -7.25 -20.99
N PHE A 379 5.31 -6.58 -19.84
CA PHE A 379 6.42 -5.79 -19.29
C PHE A 379 7.50 -6.68 -18.67
N ARG A 380 8.65 -6.78 -19.32
CA ARG A 380 9.78 -7.58 -18.83
C ARG A 380 10.76 -6.71 -18.08
N VAL A 381 11.02 -7.02 -16.81
CA VAL A 381 12.04 -6.34 -16.00
C VAL A 381 13.41 -6.59 -16.62
N VAL A 382 14.13 -5.51 -16.89
CA VAL A 382 15.43 -5.53 -17.57
C VAL A 382 16.56 -5.26 -16.57
N SER A 383 16.40 -4.22 -15.74
CA SER A 383 17.35 -3.83 -14.70
C SER A 383 16.73 -2.76 -13.79
N TYR A 384 17.56 -1.93 -13.17
CA TYR A 384 17.18 -0.67 -12.53
C TYR A 384 18.12 0.46 -13.01
N VAL A 385 17.74 1.72 -12.80
CA VAL A 385 18.55 2.87 -13.24
C VAL A 385 19.79 3.01 -12.37
N GLU A 386 20.97 2.79 -12.98
CA GLU A 386 22.26 2.87 -12.30
C GLU A 386 22.59 4.31 -11.89
N GLY A 387 23.05 4.50 -10.65
CA GLY A 387 23.49 5.80 -10.13
C GLY A 387 22.36 6.73 -9.63
N MET A 388 21.10 6.29 -9.69
CA MET A 388 20.00 7.01 -9.06
C MET A 388 20.09 6.92 -7.52
N PRO A 389 19.81 8.01 -6.78
CA PRO A 389 19.68 7.96 -5.33
C PRO A 389 18.62 6.94 -4.89
N ALA A 390 18.83 6.30 -3.75
CA ALA A 390 17.91 5.33 -3.15
C ALA A 390 16.66 6.01 -2.57
N GLU A 391 15.86 6.58 -3.44
CA GLU A 391 14.61 7.30 -3.19
C GLU A 391 13.47 6.67 -4.03
N ILE A 392 12.23 7.09 -3.76
CA ILE A 392 10.99 6.57 -4.37
C ILE A 392 10.48 7.46 -5.52
N ASP A 393 9.31 7.11 -6.05
CA ASP A 393 8.50 7.94 -6.95
C ASP A 393 9.22 8.44 -8.22
N PRO A 394 9.64 7.51 -9.10
CA PRO A 394 10.22 7.87 -10.38
C PRO A 394 9.21 8.60 -11.28
N CYS A 395 9.68 9.65 -11.94
CA CYS A 395 9.01 10.27 -13.08
C CYS A 395 10.00 10.42 -14.23
N VAL A 396 9.57 10.11 -15.44
CA VAL A 396 10.38 10.23 -16.65
C VAL A 396 9.71 11.18 -17.63
N PHE A 397 10.47 12.19 -18.06
CA PHE A 397 10.02 13.20 -19.01
C PHE A 397 10.92 13.16 -20.25
N ILE A 398 10.31 13.12 -21.44
CA ILE A 398 11.03 13.20 -22.71
C ILE A 398 10.82 14.60 -23.28
N ASP A 399 11.91 15.35 -23.43
CA ASP A 399 11.86 16.70 -23.99
C ASP A 399 11.73 16.70 -25.52
N ASP A 400 11.41 17.85 -26.10
CA ASP A 400 11.12 18.00 -27.54
C ASP A 400 12.31 17.59 -28.44
N ASP A 401 13.53 17.63 -27.91
CA ASP A 401 14.77 17.20 -28.60
C ASP A 401 15.05 15.69 -28.47
N GLY A 402 14.11 14.95 -27.88
CA GLY A 402 14.21 13.52 -27.59
C GLY A 402 15.16 13.18 -26.45
N GLN A 403 15.59 14.14 -25.62
CA GLN A 403 16.35 13.87 -24.41
C GLN A 403 15.43 13.35 -23.30
N PRO A 404 15.61 12.11 -22.82
CA PRO A 404 14.95 11.63 -21.63
C PRO A 404 15.59 12.21 -20.36
N TYR A 405 14.75 12.60 -19.42
CA TYR A 405 15.08 13.05 -18.08
C TYR A 405 14.35 12.18 -17.07
N ILE A 406 14.99 11.90 -15.94
CA ILE A 406 14.41 11.12 -14.84
C ILE A 406 14.49 11.92 -13.55
N TYR A 407 13.46 11.79 -12.72
CA TYR A 407 13.35 12.39 -11.40
C TYR A 407 12.96 11.30 -10.40
N ASN A 408 13.41 11.40 -9.16
CA ASN A 408 12.93 10.58 -8.05
C ASN A 408 13.14 11.34 -6.73
N GLY A 409 12.42 10.96 -5.68
CA GLY A 409 12.53 11.64 -4.40
C GLY A 409 11.45 11.27 -3.39
N GLY A 410 11.86 11.16 -2.12
CA GLY A 410 10.98 11.05 -0.96
C GLY A 410 11.57 11.80 0.24
N GLY A 411 10.80 11.90 1.32
CA GLY A 411 11.29 12.37 2.62
C GLY A 411 11.96 13.76 2.60
N GLY A 412 11.52 14.67 1.72
CA GLY A 412 12.07 16.03 1.63
C GLY A 412 13.15 16.25 0.57
N LYS A 413 13.51 15.22 -0.18
CA LYS A 413 14.58 15.28 -1.20
C LYS A 413 14.03 14.95 -2.57
N CYS A 414 14.43 15.72 -3.57
CA CYS A 414 14.09 15.47 -4.97
C CYS A 414 15.34 15.61 -5.83
N TYR A 415 15.59 14.62 -6.68
CA TYR A 415 16.73 14.57 -7.59
C TYR A 415 16.26 14.46 -9.02
N GLY A 416 17.05 14.98 -9.95
CA GLY A 416 16.79 14.86 -11.38
C GLY A 416 18.07 14.76 -12.19
N GLY A 417 18.02 13.98 -13.27
CA GLY A 417 19.16 13.72 -14.15
C GLY A 417 18.72 13.46 -15.59
N LYS A 418 19.71 13.35 -16.48
CA LYS A 418 19.48 12.89 -17.86
C LYS A 418 19.64 11.38 -17.90
N LEU A 419 18.80 10.71 -18.69
CA LEU A 419 19.08 9.36 -19.14
C LEU A 419 19.87 9.41 -20.45
N ARG A 420 20.69 8.40 -20.72
CA ARG A 420 21.37 8.28 -22.02
C ARG A 420 20.35 8.03 -23.12
N LYS A 421 20.53 8.68 -24.28
CA LYS A 421 19.64 8.48 -25.45
C LYS A 421 19.70 7.06 -26.01
N ASP A 422 20.84 6.38 -25.87
CA ASP A 422 21.07 5.03 -26.38
C ASP A 422 20.77 3.91 -25.36
N ASP A 423 20.69 4.25 -24.07
CA ASP A 423 20.41 3.30 -23.00
C ASP A 423 19.60 3.98 -21.87
N TRP A 424 18.29 3.79 -21.88
CA TRP A 424 17.38 4.42 -20.93
C TRP A 424 17.42 3.78 -19.52
N THR A 425 18.33 2.83 -19.28
CA THR A 425 18.64 2.32 -17.93
C THR A 425 19.83 3.01 -17.28
N LYS A 426 20.46 3.98 -17.97
CA LYS A 426 21.70 4.62 -17.51
C LYS A 426 21.61 6.13 -17.53
N LEU A 427 22.20 6.74 -16.51
CA LEU A 427 22.34 8.19 -16.44
C LEU A 427 23.38 8.72 -17.44
N ASP A 428 23.10 9.90 -17.99
CA ASP A 428 24.03 10.72 -18.77
C ASP A 428 24.55 11.87 -17.89
N GLY A 429 25.54 11.54 -17.04
CA GLY A 429 26.11 12.43 -16.03
C GLY A 429 25.45 12.31 -14.66
N ALA A 430 25.84 13.20 -13.74
CA ALA A 430 25.35 13.16 -12.37
C ALA A 430 23.93 13.73 -12.24
N VAL A 431 23.14 13.12 -11.35
CA VAL A 431 21.89 13.71 -10.86
C VAL A 431 22.15 15.00 -10.09
N LYS A 432 21.13 15.85 -9.98
CA LYS A 432 21.19 17.13 -9.26
C LYS A 432 20.00 17.25 -8.32
N PRO A 433 20.15 17.90 -7.15
CA PRO A 433 19.00 18.30 -6.34
C PRO A 433 18.08 19.23 -7.13
N MET A 434 16.78 18.99 -7.10
CA MET A 434 15.77 19.84 -7.72
C MET A 434 15.51 21.06 -6.82
N THR A 435 16.44 22.03 -6.85
CA THR A 435 16.38 23.22 -5.98
C THR A 435 15.26 24.17 -6.37
N GLY A 436 14.68 24.86 -5.38
CA GLY A 436 13.65 25.88 -5.57
C GLY A 436 12.21 25.37 -5.41
N LEU A 437 12.06 24.08 -5.09
CA LEU A 437 10.81 23.52 -4.58
C LEU A 437 10.58 23.97 -3.13
N ASN A 438 9.31 24.10 -2.75
CA ASN A 438 8.89 24.48 -1.40
C ASN A 438 8.22 23.28 -0.71
N ASP A 439 8.76 22.86 0.43
CA ASP A 439 8.19 21.80 1.27
C ASP A 439 7.91 20.49 0.50
N PHE A 440 8.87 20.04 -0.30
CA PHE A 440 8.74 18.77 -1.03
C PHE A 440 8.57 17.61 -0.06
N HIS A 441 7.69 16.66 -0.37
CA HIS A 441 7.56 15.38 0.31
C HIS A 441 7.97 14.24 -0.63
N GLU A 442 7.23 14.05 -1.72
CA GLU A 442 7.35 12.97 -2.71
C GLU A 442 6.55 13.28 -4.00
N ALA A 443 6.25 12.25 -4.83
CA ALA A 443 5.32 12.30 -5.97
C ALA A 443 5.67 13.31 -7.07
N ALA A 444 6.93 13.36 -7.48
CA ALA A 444 7.35 14.24 -8.57
C ALA A 444 6.65 13.86 -9.89
N TRP A 445 6.09 14.85 -10.59
CA TRP A 445 5.58 14.71 -11.95
C TRP A 445 5.99 15.90 -12.80
N VAL A 446 6.58 15.65 -13.96
CA VAL A 446 7.08 16.70 -14.86
C VAL A 446 6.35 16.69 -16.19
N HIS A 447 5.85 17.85 -16.58
CA HIS A 447 5.30 18.07 -17.92
C HIS A 447 5.70 19.44 -18.47
N LYS A 448 5.52 19.64 -19.77
CA LYS A 448 5.90 20.87 -20.46
C LYS A 448 4.69 21.50 -21.14
N ARG A 449 4.58 22.83 -21.05
CA ARG A 449 3.54 23.59 -21.75
C ARG A 449 4.08 24.96 -22.19
N ASN A 450 3.92 25.27 -23.47
CA ASN A 450 4.36 26.55 -24.07
C ASN A 450 5.84 26.89 -23.79
N GLY A 451 6.72 25.89 -23.83
CA GLY A 451 8.15 26.06 -23.57
C GLY A 451 8.55 26.12 -22.10
N VAL A 452 7.59 26.09 -21.16
CA VAL A 452 7.83 26.10 -19.72
C VAL A 452 7.67 24.69 -19.16
N TYR A 453 8.59 24.28 -18.30
CA TYR A 453 8.53 23.02 -17.56
C TYR A 453 7.79 23.24 -16.24
N TYR A 454 6.96 22.28 -15.87
CA TYR A 454 6.19 22.24 -14.63
C TYR A 454 6.61 20.98 -13.89
N LEU A 455 6.94 21.12 -12.60
CA LEU A 455 7.16 20.00 -11.69
C LEU A 455 6.10 20.09 -10.59
N SER A 456 5.14 19.17 -10.60
CA SER A 456 4.18 18.97 -9.50
C SER A 456 4.67 17.93 -8.50
N TYR A 457 4.30 18.07 -7.23
CA TYR A 457 4.78 17.23 -6.14
C TYR A 457 3.89 17.33 -4.89
N ALA A 458 3.96 16.35 -3.99
CA ALA A 458 3.27 16.35 -2.70
C ALA A 458 4.04 17.15 -1.63
N ASP A 459 3.35 17.81 -0.69
CA ASP A 459 3.96 18.51 0.44
C ASP A 459 3.75 17.84 1.81
N ASN A 460 4.42 18.33 2.86
CA ASN A 460 4.31 17.79 4.22
C ASN A 460 3.11 18.37 5.02
N ASN A 461 2.02 18.77 4.34
CA ASN A 461 0.86 19.34 5.04
C ASN A 461 0.30 18.34 6.10
N PRO A 462 0.14 18.76 7.38
CA PRO A 462 -0.29 17.84 8.44
C PRO A 462 -1.63 17.16 8.15
N GLY A 463 -1.66 15.84 8.31
CA GLY A 463 -2.86 15.00 8.19
C GLY A 463 -3.20 14.56 6.78
N ALA A 464 -2.87 15.34 5.75
CA ALA A 464 -3.01 14.92 4.35
C ALA A 464 -2.20 15.86 3.45
N ASN A 465 -1.36 15.30 2.57
CA ASN A 465 -0.55 16.08 1.66
C ASN A 465 -1.44 16.91 0.71
N ARG A 466 -0.86 17.99 0.18
CA ARG A 466 -1.42 18.76 -0.93
C ARG A 466 -0.51 18.62 -2.14
N LEU A 467 -1.06 18.77 -3.34
CA LEU A 467 -0.23 18.83 -4.54
C LEU A 467 0.13 20.27 -4.87
N ASN A 468 1.43 20.50 -4.92
CA ASN A 468 2.11 21.75 -5.19
C ASN A 468 2.74 21.69 -6.58
N TYR A 469 3.14 22.84 -7.11
CA TYR A 469 3.93 22.86 -8.34
C TYR A 469 4.93 24.02 -8.39
N ALA A 470 5.97 23.82 -9.19
CA ALA A 470 6.97 24.80 -9.54
C ALA A 470 7.19 24.83 -11.05
N THR A 471 7.73 25.94 -11.56
CA THR A 471 8.06 26.07 -12.99
C THR A 471 9.53 26.38 -13.23
N SER A 472 10.02 26.05 -14.42
CA SER A 472 11.37 26.39 -14.87
C SER A 472 11.43 26.57 -16.38
N ASP A 473 12.48 27.25 -16.85
CA ASP A 473 12.85 27.32 -18.27
C ASP A 473 13.79 26.18 -18.69
N SER A 474 14.17 25.30 -17.75
CA SER A 474 14.98 24.11 -17.98
C SER A 474 14.38 22.88 -17.28
N PRO A 475 14.47 21.68 -17.88
CA PRO A 475 13.94 20.46 -17.28
C PRO A 475 14.61 20.10 -15.95
N LEU A 476 15.83 20.58 -15.67
CA LEU A 476 16.54 20.30 -14.41
C LEU A 476 16.62 21.52 -13.48
N GLY A 477 15.74 22.51 -13.67
CA GLY A 477 15.68 23.70 -12.84
C GLY A 477 16.77 24.76 -13.15
N PRO A 478 16.98 25.73 -12.24
CA PRO A 478 16.32 25.86 -10.94
C PRO A 478 14.82 26.06 -11.07
N TRP A 479 14.06 25.54 -10.10
CA TRP A 479 12.61 25.62 -10.08
C TRP A 479 12.15 26.87 -9.33
N LYS A 480 11.00 27.40 -9.72
CA LYS A 480 10.32 28.50 -9.04
C LYS A 480 8.96 28.01 -8.57
N TYR A 481 8.79 27.86 -7.26
CA TYR A 481 7.51 27.51 -6.65
C TYR A 481 6.38 28.46 -7.08
N GLN A 482 5.22 27.91 -7.41
CA GLN A 482 4.05 28.64 -7.92
C GLN A 482 2.78 28.46 -7.08
N GLY A 483 2.79 27.59 -6.07
CA GLY A 483 1.65 27.38 -5.18
C GLY A 483 1.11 25.95 -5.18
N ILE A 484 -0.02 25.81 -4.51
CA ILE A 484 -0.82 24.59 -4.43
C ILE A 484 -1.77 24.57 -5.62
N TYR A 485 -1.97 23.42 -6.25
CA TYR A 485 -3.00 23.21 -7.27
C TYR A 485 -4.05 22.16 -6.89
N LEU A 486 -3.79 21.31 -5.89
CA LEU A 486 -4.79 20.39 -5.33
C LEU A 486 -4.76 20.47 -3.80
N GLY A 487 -5.92 20.72 -3.19
CA GLY A 487 -6.07 20.67 -1.74
C GLY A 487 -6.01 19.23 -1.18
N PRO A 488 -6.05 19.06 0.15
CA PRO A 488 -6.01 17.74 0.76
C PRO A 488 -7.11 16.80 0.26
N THR A 489 -6.80 15.51 0.18
CA THR A 489 -7.75 14.43 -0.13
C THR A 489 -8.24 13.77 1.17
N THR A 490 -8.84 12.58 1.11
CA THR A 490 -9.30 11.82 2.30
C THR A 490 -8.28 10.81 2.84
N CYS A 491 -7.11 10.72 2.22
CA CYS A 491 -5.99 9.89 2.67
C CYS A 491 -4.77 10.77 2.96
N ASP A 492 -3.84 10.24 3.75
CA ASP A 492 -2.64 10.96 4.19
C ASP A 492 -1.74 11.35 3.00
N THR A 493 -1.66 10.48 1.98
CA THR A 493 -0.89 10.74 0.76
C THR A 493 -1.70 11.47 -0.31
N SER A 494 -1.01 12.24 -1.14
CA SER A 494 -1.55 12.70 -2.43
C SER A 494 -0.50 12.46 -3.51
N HIS A 495 -0.86 11.71 -4.54
CA HIS A 495 0.02 11.38 -5.66
C HIS A 495 -0.80 11.44 -6.95
N GLY A 496 -0.22 11.96 -8.04
CA GLY A 496 -0.76 11.74 -9.37
C GLY A 496 -0.06 12.53 -10.47
N SER A 497 -0.67 12.50 -11.65
CA SER A 497 -0.12 13.08 -12.88
C SER A 497 -0.99 14.19 -13.46
N ILE A 498 -0.38 15.07 -14.26
CA ILE A 498 -1.06 16.06 -15.10
C ILE A 498 -0.85 15.72 -16.58
N VAL A 499 -1.94 15.58 -17.34
CA VAL A 499 -1.89 15.19 -18.76
C VAL A 499 -2.86 16.00 -19.61
N GLU A 500 -2.46 16.31 -20.84
CA GLU A 500 -3.33 16.88 -21.87
C GLU A 500 -3.92 15.74 -22.71
N TYR A 501 -5.25 15.73 -22.87
CA TYR A 501 -5.95 14.75 -23.68
C TYR A 501 -7.07 15.42 -24.46
N LYS A 502 -7.05 15.28 -25.80
CA LYS A 502 -8.04 15.85 -26.72
C LYS A 502 -8.28 17.36 -26.50
N GLY A 503 -7.21 18.09 -26.23
CA GLY A 503 -7.21 19.55 -26.05
C GLY A 503 -7.66 20.04 -24.66
N GLU A 504 -7.88 19.12 -23.71
CA GLU A 504 -8.26 19.44 -22.34
C GLU A 504 -7.18 18.92 -21.38
N TRP A 505 -6.93 19.63 -20.28
CA TRP A 505 -5.97 19.23 -19.27
C TRP A 505 -6.67 18.56 -18.09
N TYR A 506 -6.07 17.51 -17.57
CA TYR A 506 -6.59 16.70 -16.47
C TYR A 506 -5.54 16.52 -15.39
N ALA A 507 -5.97 16.59 -14.14
CA ALA A 507 -5.20 16.19 -12.98
C ALA A 507 -5.74 14.86 -12.46
N PHE A 508 -4.89 13.84 -12.48
CA PHE A 508 -5.13 12.59 -11.80
C PHE A 508 -4.57 12.68 -10.38
N TYR A 509 -5.25 12.03 -9.45
CA TYR A 509 -4.86 11.94 -8.04
C TYR A 509 -5.48 10.67 -7.44
N HIS A 510 -5.42 10.48 -6.13
CA HIS A 510 -6.16 9.41 -5.44
C HIS A 510 -6.86 9.91 -4.18
N THR A 511 -7.87 9.18 -3.70
CA THR A 511 -8.54 9.41 -2.41
C THR A 511 -8.84 8.08 -1.71
N SER A 512 -9.23 8.11 -0.45
CA SER A 512 -9.79 6.94 0.27
C SER A 512 -11.31 7.03 0.40
N ASP A 513 -12.00 7.85 -0.40
CA ASP A 513 -13.46 8.10 -0.24
C ASP A 513 -14.31 6.81 -0.32
N VAL A 514 -13.82 5.82 -1.07
CA VAL A 514 -14.49 4.55 -1.35
C VAL A 514 -14.32 3.57 -0.19
N SER A 515 -13.08 3.40 0.29
CA SER A 515 -12.74 2.43 1.35
C SER A 515 -12.89 3.00 2.77
N GLY A 516 -12.67 4.31 2.92
CA GLY A 516 -12.40 4.96 4.21
C GLY A 516 -10.97 4.75 4.73
N GLN A 517 -10.14 3.93 4.07
CA GLN A 517 -8.83 3.52 4.57
C GLN A 517 -7.70 4.13 3.73
N GLY A 518 -6.73 4.79 4.38
CA GLY A 518 -5.67 5.56 3.73
C GLY A 518 -4.72 4.75 2.83
N ASN A 519 -4.72 3.43 2.96
CA ASN A 519 -3.93 2.45 2.22
C ASN A 519 -4.79 1.51 1.35
N LEU A 520 -6.06 1.87 1.12
CA LEU A 520 -6.94 1.27 0.10
C LEU A 520 -7.55 2.39 -0.75
N ARG A 521 -6.73 3.05 -1.55
CA ARG A 521 -7.07 4.27 -2.27
C ARG A 521 -7.81 3.97 -3.57
N SER A 522 -8.33 5.02 -4.19
CA SER A 522 -8.97 4.96 -5.50
C SER A 522 -8.51 6.15 -6.32
N VAL A 523 -8.07 5.90 -7.55
CA VAL A 523 -7.67 6.95 -8.48
C VAL A 523 -8.86 7.84 -8.80
N CYS A 524 -8.61 9.13 -8.89
CA CYS A 524 -9.55 10.16 -9.26
C CYS A 524 -9.01 10.99 -10.43
N VAL A 525 -9.92 11.65 -11.15
CA VAL A 525 -9.57 12.59 -12.23
C VAL A 525 -10.48 13.81 -12.22
N ASP A 526 -9.89 14.99 -12.37
CA ASP A 526 -10.61 16.24 -12.57
C ASP A 526 -9.96 17.11 -13.63
N LYS A 527 -10.75 18.01 -14.23
CA LYS A 527 -10.20 19.00 -15.17
C LYS A 527 -9.26 19.97 -14.46
N LEU A 528 -8.16 20.28 -15.12
CA LEU A 528 -7.16 21.26 -14.72
C LEU A 528 -7.18 22.44 -15.70
N TYR A 529 -7.04 23.66 -15.19
CA TYR A 529 -7.07 24.87 -16.00
C TYR A 529 -5.81 25.70 -15.76
N TYR A 530 -5.25 26.23 -16.84
CA TYR A 530 -4.17 27.20 -16.81
C TYR A 530 -4.72 28.62 -16.91
N ASN A 531 -4.21 29.52 -16.09
CA ASN A 531 -4.37 30.94 -16.27
C ASN A 531 -3.58 31.44 -17.49
N PRO A 532 -3.92 32.62 -18.04
CA PRO A 532 -3.20 33.20 -19.18
C PRO A 532 -1.70 33.40 -18.93
N ASP A 533 -1.27 33.59 -17.68
CA ASP A 533 0.13 33.74 -17.28
C ASP A 533 0.89 32.42 -17.09
N GLY A 534 0.23 31.28 -17.33
CA GLY A 534 0.81 29.95 -17.17
C GLY A 534 0.64 29.35 -15.78
N THR A 535 0.13 30.07 -14.78
CA THR A 535 -0.16 29.48 -13.46
C THR A 535 -1.34 28.49 -13.53
N ILE A 536 -1.33 27.45 -12.70
CA ILE A 536 -2.38 26.45 -12.59
C ILE A 536 -3.45 26.95 -11.61
N GLN A 537 -4.72 26.82 -11.98
CA GLN A 537 -5.85 27.05 -11.07
C GLN A 537 -6.02 25.87 -10.12
N MET A 538 -6.51 26.14 -8.90
CA MET A 538 -6.91 25.08 -7.97
C MET A 538 -7.90 24.11 -8.64
N VAL A 539 -7.53 22.84 -8.69
CA VAL A 539 -8.35 21.75 -9.19
C VAL A 539 -9.55 21.60 -8.25
N LYS A 540 -10.74 21.57 -8.85
CA LYS A 540 -11.98 21.32 -8.12
C LYS A 540 -12.24 19.82 -8.10
N GLN A 541 -11.94 19.18 -6.98
CA GLN A 541 -12.21 17.75 -6.77
C GLN A 541 -13.71 17.44 -6.92
N THR A 542 -14.08 16.62 -7.91
CA THR A 542 -15.46 16.14 -8.07
C THR A 542 -15.62 14.77 -7.43
N ARG A 543 -16.05 14.74 -6.18
CA ARG A 543 -16.28 13.49 -5.46
C ARG A 543 -17.68 12.96 -5.78
N GLY A 544 -17.78 11.73 -6.27
CA GLY A 544 -19.06 11.00 -6.31
C GLY A 544 -19.64 10.91 -4.90
N GLN A 545 -20.81 11.48 -4.67
CA GLN A 545 -21.53 11.30 -3.40
C GLN A 545 -21.93 9.84 -3.26
N LYS A 546 -21.70 9.25 -2.08
CA LYS A 546 -22.23 7.94 -1.69
C LYS A 546 -23.75 7.84 -1.91
#